data_AF-A0AAD8E9C7-F1
#
_entry.id   AF-A0AAD8E9C7-F1
#
_cell.length_a   1.000
_cell.length_b   1.000
_cell.length_c   1.000
_cell.angle_alpha   90.00
_cell.angle_beta   90.00
_cell.angle_gamma   90.00
#
_symmetry.space_group_name_H-M   'P 1'
#
loop_
_entity.id
_entity.type
_entity.pdbx_description
1 polymer ?
#
loop_
_entity_poly.entity_id
_entity_poly.type
_entity_poly.pdbx_seq_one_letter_code
_entity_poly.pdbx_strand_id
1 'polypeptide(L)' 'LPQRDLSGLVGETINLPCDVDTEKCGDLHSIKWYRGSSRIFVFSEMAGIARSEGDYTER' A
#
# COMPACT_ATOMS: atom_id res chain seq x y z
N LEU A 1 -3.46 15.06 -3.76
CA LEU A 1 -1.98 15.24 -3.73
C LEU A 1 -1.44 15.10 -5.15
N PRO A 2 -0.48 15.92 -5.58
CA PRO A 2 0.23 15.66 -6.83
C PRO A 2 0.93 14.30 -6.74
N GLN A 3 0.98 13.56 -7.84
CA GLN A 3 1.79 12.35 -7.94
C GLN A 3 3.25 12.71 -7.64
N ARG A 4 3.87 12.02 -6.69
CA ARG A 4 5.27 12.21 -6.31
C ARG A 4 6.01 10.90 -6.52
N ASP A 5 7.12 10.99 -7.24
CA ASP A 5 8.05 9.88 -7.36
C ASP A 5 8.95 9.86 -6.12
N LEU A 6 9.16 8.65 -5.58
CA LEU A 6 10.00 8.41 -4.41
C LEU A 6 11.03 7.35 -4.76
N SER A 7 12.24 7.52 -4.25
CA SER A 7 13.37 6.61 -4.48
C SER A 7 13.95 6.13 -3.16
N GLY A 8 14.46 4.89 -3.16
CA GLY A 8 15.07 4.23 -2.01
C GLY A 8 16.08 3.19 -2.47
N LEU A 9 16.92 2.74 -1.55
CA LEU A 9 17.93 1.72 -1.84
C LEU A 9 17.31 0.32 -1.79
N VAL A 10 17.82 -0.57 -2.65
CA VAL A 10 17.38 -1.97 -2.68
C VAL A 10 17.71 -2.64 -1.34
N GLY A 11 16.72 -3.31 -0.75
CA GLY A 11 16.86 -3.97 0.55
C GLY A 11 16.55 -3.05 1.74
N GLU A 12 16.36 -1.76 1.51
CA GLU A 12 15.96 -0.82 2.55
C GLU A 12 14.44 -0.55 2.52
N THR A 13 13.94 -0.04 3.65
CA THR A 13 12.54 0.37 3.79
C THR A 13 12.38 1.81 3.32
N ILE A 14 11.31 2.09 2.55
CA ILE A 14 10.93 3.45 2.16
C ILE A 14 9.58 3.82 2.77
N ASN A 15 9.44 5.08 3.20
CA ASN A 15 8.19 5.62 3.72
C ASN A 15 7.41 6.33 2.60
N LEU A 16 6.16 5.91 2.40
CA LEU A 16 5.27 6.44 1.36
C LEU A 16 4.16 7.26 2.05
N PRO A 17 4.24 8.60 2.04
CA PRO A 17 3.24 9.44 2.70
C PRO A 17 1.90 9.32 1.99
N CYS A 18 0.83 9.12 2.78
CA CYS A 18 -0.54 9.05 2.30
C CYS A 18 -1.41 9.90 3.23
N ASP A 19 -1.83 11.07 2.75
CA ASP A 19 -2.73 11.92 3.50
C ASP A 19 -4.17 11.44 3.28
N VAL A 20 -4.78 10.94 4.35
CA VAL A 20 -6.20 10.55 4.38
C VAL A 20 -6.92 11.49 5.34
N ASP A 21 -7.94 12.18 4.84
CA ASP A 21 -8.83 12.99 5.65
C ASP A 21 -9.84 12.07 6.34
N THR A 22 -9.54 11.66 7.57
CA THR A 22 -10.38 10.74 8.35
C THR A 22 -11.65 11.41 8.89
N GLU A 23 -11.67 12.74 9.03
CA GLU A 23 -12.88 13.47 9.44
C GLU A 23 -13.94 13.40 8.34
N LYS A 24 -13.52 13.50 7.07
CA LYS A 24 -14.41 13.42 5.92
C LYS A 24 -14.66 11.99 5.44
N CYS A 25 -13.64 11.13 5.46
CA CYS A 25 -13.68 9.81 4.84
C CYS A 25 -13.95 8.66 5.82
N GLY A 26 -13.89 8.93 7.13
CA GLY A 26 -13.93 7.90 8.17
C GLY A 26 -12.61 7.13 8.29
N ASP A 27 -12.68 5.96 8.90
CA ASP A 27 -11.51 5.12 9.17
C ASP A 27 -10.89 4.52 7.90
N LEU A 28 -9.60 4.18 8.00
CA LEU A 28 -8.87 3.55 6.90
C LEU A 28 -9.44 2.16 6.58
N HIS A 29 -10.01 2.02 5.39
CA HIS A 29 -10.58 0.74 4.94
C HIS A 29 -9.50 -0.28 4.50
N SER A 30 -8.60 0.13 3.59
CA SER A 30 -7.57 -0.76 3.03
C SER A 30 -6.47 -0.01 2.29
N ILE A 31 -5.27 -0.58 2.24
CA ILE A 31 -4.14 -0.16 1.39
C ILE A 31 -3.87 -1.26 0.36
N LYS A 32 -3.69 -0.89 -0.90
CA LYS A 32 -3.42 -1.82 -2.01
C LYS A 32 -2.20 -1.35 -2.80
N TRP A 33 -1.22 -2.22 -2.94
CA TRP A 33 0.00 -1.95 -3.70
C TRP A 33 -0.07 -2.60 -5.07
N TYR A 34 0.36 -1.87 -6.09
CA TYR A 34 0.35 -2.32 -7.48
C TYR A 34 1.73 -2.16 -8.12
N ARG A 35 2.09 -3.13 -8.97
CA ARG A 35 3.19 -3.01 -9.93
C ARG A 35 2.59 -3.08 -11.33
N GLY A 36 2.51 -1.93 -12.00
CA GLY A 36 1.72 -1.82 -13.24
C GLY A 36 0.24 -2.06 -12.94
N SER A 37 -0.40 -2.99 -13.68
CA SER A 37 -1.79 -3.40 -13.45
C SER A 37 -1.95 -4.51 -12.40
N SER A 38 -0.86 -5.15 -11.96
CA SER A 38 -0.90 -6.28 -11.05
C SER A 38 -0.88 -5.82 -9.59
N ARG A 39 -1.87 -6.26 -8.79
CA ARG A 39 -1.88 -6.03 -7.34
C ARG A 39 -0.92 -7.01 -6.67
N ILE A 40 0.00 -6.48 -5.86
CA ILE A 40 1.10 -7.25 -5.25
C ILE A 40 0.99 -7.39 -3.73
N PHE A 41 0.19 -6.54 -3.08
CA PHE A 41 -0.04 -6.61 -1.64
C PHE A 41 -1.36 -5.93 -1.27
N VAL A 42 -2.03 -6.48 -0.27
CA VAL A 42 -3.24 -5.90 0.32
C VAL A 42 -3.14 -5.88 1.84
N PHE A 43 -3.49 -4.73 2.40
CA PHE A 43 -3.67 -4.51 3.83
C PHE A 43 -5.09 -4.02 4.10
N SER A 44 -5.76 -4.57 5.10
CA SER A 44 -7.01 -4.07 5.65
C SER A 44 -7.10 -4.50 7.11
N GLU A 45 -7.11 -3.50 8.00
CA GLU A 45 -7.24 -3.74 9.44
C GLU A 45 -8.62 -4.34 9.76
N MET A 46 -9.68 -3.79 9.17
CA MET A 46 -11.06 -4.25 9.37
C MET A 46 -11.28 -5.72 8.98
N ALA A 47 -10.61 -6.17 7.92
CA ALA A 47 -10.72 -7.55 7.44
C ALA A 47 -9.66 -8.49 8.04
N GLY A 48 -8.71 -7.96 8.84
CA GLY A 48 -7.58 -8.74 9.35
C GLY A 48 -6.66 -9.28 8.24
N ILE A 49 -6.52 -8.53 7.14
CA ILE A 49 -5.74 -8.96 5.97
C ILE A 49 -4.44 -8.16 5.91
N ALA A 50 -3.31 -8.87 5.87
CA ALA A 50 -2.00 -8.31 5.53
C ALA A 50 -1.19 -9.39 4.80
N ARG A 51 -1.23 -9.38 3.47
CA ARG A 51 -0.58 -10.44 2.67
C ARG A 51 -0.16 -9.95 1.29
N SER A 52 0.87 -10.59 0.75
CA SER A 52 1.24 -10.47 -0.65
C SER A 52 0.21 -11.16 -1.56
N GLU A 53 0.12 -10.69 -2.80
CA GLU A 53 -0.75 -11.24 -3.83
C GLU A 53 -0.01 -11.32 -5.18
N GLY A 54 -0.59 -12.06 -6.14
CA GLY A 54 0.03 -12.30 -7.45
C GLY A 54 1.33 -13.10 -7.33
N ASP A 55 2.30 -12.82 -8.19
CA ASP A 55 3.60 -13.53 -8.24
C ASP A 55 4.50 -13.29 -7.02
N TYR A 56 4.00 -12.60 -5.98
CA TYR A 56 4.72 -12.25 -4.76
C TYR A 56 4.27 -13.06 -3.55
N THR A 57 3.37 -14.04 -3.73
CA THR A 57 2.88 -14.90 -2.63
C THR A 57 3.95 -15.83 -2.05
N GLU A 58 5.05 -16.08 -2.77
CA GLU A 58 6.08 -17.08 -2.42
C GLU A 58 7.48 -16.47 -2.20
N ARG A 59 7.58 -15.17 -1.92
CA ARG A 59 8.86 -14.47 -1.71
C ARG A 59 9.17 -14.21 -0.24
#